data_AF-A0A915ZCR9-F1
#
_entry.id   AF-A0A915ZCR9-F1
#
_cell.length_a   1.000
_cell.length_b   1.000
_cell.length_c   1.000
_cell.angle_alpha   90.00
_cell.angle_beta   90.00
_cell.angle_gamma   90.00
#
_symmetry.space_group_name_H-M   'P 1'
#
loop_
_entity.id
_entity.type
_entity.pdbx_description
1 polymer ?
#
loop_
_entity_poly.entity_id
_entity_poly.type
_entity_poly.pdbx_seq_one_letter_code
_entity_poly.pdbx_strand_id
1 'polypeptide(L)'
;MSGVFENDDNNLSDDSLASDDERIINKKLSADVWEFFQKIQDEESWLITNYKCILCAKLYSPGNPTSTLRRHLTKKHPSHYKKPETRQTTLRFKPYSPSKSKPITDSLVDFVATDLQPFTIVENPEFKLLINKLNPHYILPCRQTLKEKFIENYKMRKNKSQKIVILE
;
A
#
# COMPACT_ATOMS: atom_id res chain seq x y z
N MET A 1 -13.16 -13.17 -72.41
CA MET A 1 -13.50 -11.82 -72.90
C MET A 1 -13.39 -10.90 -71.70
N SER A 2 -12.16 -10.58 -71.27
CA SER A 2 -11.28 -9.50 -71.74
C SER A 2 -11.49 -8.20 -70.94
N GLY A 3 -10.41 -7.71 -70.33
CA GLY A 3 -10.19 -6.36 -69.74
C GLY A 3 -10.62 -6.25 -68.28
N VAL A 4 -9.76 -6.19 -67.25
CA VAL A 4 -8.54 -5.38 -66.97
C VAL A 4 -8.81 -3.88 -67.07
N PHE A 5 -8.77 -3.20 -65.91
CA PHE A 5 -7.87 -2.07 -65.66
C PHE A 5 -7.41 -2.08 -64.20
N GLU A 6 -6.10 -2.09 -64.05
CA GLU A 6 -5.29 -2.02 -62.84
C GLU A 6 -5.30 -0.60 -62.24
N ASN A 7 -5.03 -0.50 -60.93
CA ASN A 7 -3.81 0.15 -60.43
C ASN A 7 -3.59 -0.20 -58.95
N ASP A 8 -2.49 -0.91 -58.72
CA ASP A 8 -1.75 -1.05 -57.46
C ASP A 8 -1.29 0.33 -56.94
N ASP A 9 -1.06 0.58 -55.65
CA ASP A 9 0.16 0.13 -54.98
C ASP A 9 0.02 -0.08 -53.47
N ASN A 10 0.65 -1.18 -53.07
CA ASN A 10 0.91 -1.70 -51.75
C ASN A 10 1.55 -0.70 -50.76
N ASN A 11 1.17 -0.81 -49.48
CA ASN A 11 2.19 -1.14 -48.47
C ASN A 11 1.57 -1.89 -47.28
N LEU A 12 2.01 -3.14 -47.14
CA LEU A 12 1.71 -4.09 -46.08
C LEU A 12 2.96 -4.24 -45.20
N SER A 13 2.74 -4.64 -43.95
CA SER A 13 3.69 -4.93 -42.86
C SER A 13 4.04 -3.70 -42.03
N ASP A 14 4.19 -3.78 -40.70
CA ASP A 14 4.63 -4.91 -39.91
C ASP A 14 4.19 -4.74 -38.45
N ASP A 15 4.12 -5.89 -37.81
CA ASP A 15 4.02 -6.23 -36.41
C ASP A 15 4.91 -5.36 -35.48
N SER A 16 4.42 -5.08 -34.27
CA SER A 16 5.14 -5.36 -33.01
C SER A 16 4.67 -4.48 -31.83
N LEU A 17 4.00 -5.15 -30.90
CA LEU A 17 4.31 -5.18 -29.46
C LEU A 17 4.57 -3.82 -28.78
N ALA A 18 3.50 -3.27 -28.21
CA ALA A 18 3.57 -2.29 -27.12
C ALA A 18 4.38 -2.91 -25.96
N SER A 19 5.63 -2.48 -25.83
CA SER A 19 6.53 -2.89 -24.76
C SER A 19 6.32 -2.01 -23.54
N ASP A 20 5.94 -2.70 -22.45
CA ASP A 20 5.91 -2.23 -21.09
C ASP A 20 7.27 -1.63 -20.66
N ASP A 21 7.39 -0.30 -20.53
CA ASP A 21 8.48 0.26 -19.71
C ASP A 21 8.16 1.63 -19.05
N GLU A 22 6.89 1.91 -18.78
CA GLU A 22 6.49 3.02 -17.90
C GLU A 22 6.28 2.55 -16.45
N ARG A 23 7.32 2.06 -15.79
CA ARG A 23 7.27 1.84 -14.33
C ARG A 23 8.58 2.14 -13.59
N ILE A 24 8.90 3.42 -13.43
CA ILE A 24 9.52 3.88 -12.18
C ILE A 24 8.71 5.03 -11.58
N ILE A 25 7.90 4.63 -10.61
CA ILE A 25 7.10 5.45 -9.70
C ILE A 25 8.00 6.52 -9.05
N ASN A 26 7.94 7.74 -9.57
CA ASN A 26 8.50 8.93 -8.93
C ASN A 26 7.69 9.26 -7.67
N LYS A 27 7.96 8.54 -6.58
CA LYS A 27 7.53 8.95 -5.23
C LYS A 27 8.34 10.20 -4.85
N LYS A 28 7.66 11.35 -4.93
CA LYS A 28 8.09 12.73 -4.68
C LYS A 28 8.66 12.98 -3.26
N LEU A 29 9.77 12.33 -2.90
CA LEU A 29 10.31 12.31 -1.52
C LEU A 29 11.84 12.54 -1.40
N SER A 30 12.52 13.10 -2.40
CA SER A 30 13.99 13.21 -2.31
C SER A 30 14.63 14.47 -2.90
N ALA A 31 13.89 15.57 -3.08
CA ALA A 31 14.50 16.84 -3.47
C ALA A 31 15.63 17.25 -2.51
N ASP A 32 15.47 16.99 -1.20
CA ASP A 32 16.45 17.29 -0.14
C ASP A 32 17.82 16.61 -0.33
N VAL A 33 17.83 15.45 -1.00
CA VAL A 33 19.06 14.69 -1.24
C VAL A 33 19.71 15.16 -2.53
N TRP A 34 18.92 15.38 -3.59
CA TRP A 34 19.45 15.63 -4.93
C TRP A 34 20.21 16.95 -5.08
N GLU A 35 20.00 17.94 -4.20
CA GLU A 35 20.81 19.18 -4.15
C GLU A 35 22.31 18.92 -3.95
N PHE A 36 22.69 17.77 -3.40
CA PHE A 36 24.08 17.42 -3.11
C PHE A 36 24.68 16.41 -4.10
N PHE A 37 23.96 16.05 -5.16
CA PHE A 37 24.39 15.04 -6.12
C PHE A 37 24.31 15.54 -7.56
N GLN A 38 25.44 15.46 -8.25
CA GLN A 38 25.56 15.71 -9.68
C GLN A 38 25.30 14.41 -10.45
N LYS A 39 24.49 14.47 -11.51
CA LYS A 39 24.27 13.34 -12.42
C LYS A 39 25.44 13.26 -13.41
N ILE A 40 25.98 12.07 -13.59
CA ILE A 40 26.96 11.76 -14.63
C ILE A 40 26.24 10.91 -15.67
N GLN A 41 26.24 11.40 -16.91
CA GLN A 41 25.65 10.73 -18.05
C GLN A 41 26.74 10.40 -19.05
N ASP A 42 26.52 9.33 -19.79
CA ASP A 42 27.27 9.03 -21.00
C ASP A 42 26.80 9.97 -22.14
N GLU A 43 27.71 10.60 -22.87
CA GLU A 43 27.36 11.60 -23.90
C GLU A 43 26.66 10.98 -25.11
N GLU A 44 26.94 9.72 -25.41
CA GLU A 44 26.42 9.02 -26.57
C GLU A 44 25.10 8.32 -26.24
N SER A 45 25.03 7.65 -25.09
CA SER A 45 23.86 6.91 -24.65
C SER A 45 22.86 7.77 -23.86
N TRP A 46 23.23 8.96 -23.39
CA TRP A 46 22.46 9.82 -22.46
C TRP A 46 22.03 9.14 -21.16
N LEU A 47 22.45 7.90 -20.94
CA LEU A 47 22.14 7.11 -19.76
C LEU A 47 22.92 7.65 -18.57
N ILE A 48 22.23 7.78 -17.44
CA ILE A 48 22.86 8.11 -16.16
C ILE A 48 23.71 6.91 -15.75
N THR A 49 25.03 7.08 -15.73
CA THR A 49 25.95 6.04 -15.30
C THR A 49 26.18 6.09 -13.80
N ASN A 50 26.24 7.28 -13.22
CA ASN A 50 26.52 7.49 -11.80
C ASN A 50 25.94 8.80 -11.27
N TYR A 51 25.81 8.87 -9.95
CA TYR A 51 25.60 10.10 -9.19
C TYR A 51 26.84 10.41 -8.36
N LYS A 52 27.37 11.63 -8.50
CA LYS A 52 28.55 12.11 -7.78
C LYS A 52 28.15 13.05 -6.65
N CYS A 53 28.57 12.76 -5.44
CA CYS A 53 28.41 13.71 -4.34
C CYS A 53 29.27 14.96 -4.57
N ILE A 54 28.67 16.15 -4.52
CA ILE A 54 29.40 17.41 -4.73
C ILE A 54 30.33 17.78 -3.58
N LEU A 55 30.14 17.19 -2.39
CA LEU A 55 30.90 17.51 -1.17
C LEU A 55 32.16 16.64 -0.98
N CYS A 56 32.19 15.42 -1.53
CA CYS A 56 33.33 14.50 -1.40
C CYS A 56 33.67 13.70 -2.66
N ALA A 57 33.02 13.99 -3.80
CA ALA A 57 33.22 13.32 -5.08
C ALA A 57 32.90 11.81 -5.10
N LYS A 58 32.29 11.25 -4.05
CA LYS A 58 31.93 9.82 -4.01
C LYS A 58 30.84 9.48 -5.05
N LEU A 59 31.05 8.38 -5.78
CA LEU A 59 30.16 7.89 -6.82
C LEU A 59 29.15 6.85 -6.30
N TYR A 60 27.95 6.90 -6.87
CA TYR A 60 26.85 5.99 -6.59
C TYR A 60 26.19 5.55 -7.89
N SER A 61 25.93 4.25 -8.04
CA SER A 61 25.21 3.74 -9.20
C SER A 61 23.73 4.16 -9.21
N PRO A 62 23.07 4.20 -10.38
CA PRO A 62 21.73 4.78 -10.53
C PRO A 62 20.64 4.04 -9.76
N GLY A 63 20.82 2.73 -9.53
CA GLY A 63 19.90 1.89 -8.76
C GLY A 63 19.99 2.05 -7.24
N ASN A 64 20.88 2.90 -6.72
CA ASN A 64 20.96 3.13 -5.28
C ASN A 64 19.70 3.85 -4.76
N PRO A 65 19.06 3.36 -3.69
CA PRO A 65 17.93 4.06 -3.10
C PRO A 65 18.40 5.40 -2.49
N THR A 66 17.52 6.40 -2.52
CA THR A 66 17.79 7.73 -1.96
C THR A 66 18.10 7.70 -0.46
N SER A 67 17.70 6.63 0.25
CA SER A 67 18.10 6.36 1.64
C SER A 67 19.61 6.14 1.79
N THR A 68 20.27 5.52 0.81
CA THR A 68 21.72 5.30 0.80
C THR A 68 22.46 6.62 0.64
N LEU A 69 22.02 7.46 -0.30
CA LEU A 69 22.57 8.80 -0.54
C LEU A 69 22.36 9.70 0.69
N ARG A 70 21.15 9.67 1.27
CA ARG A 70 20.83 10.38 2.51
C ARG A 70 21.71 9.96 3.68
N ARG A 71 21.90 8.65 3.87
CA ARG A 71 22.79 8.10 4.92
C ARG A 71 24.23 8.58 4.73
N HIS A 72 24.69 8.67 3.49
CA HIS A 72 26.01 9.22 3.20
C HIS A 72 26.12 10.68 3.65
N LEU A 73 25.18 11.54 3.25
CA LEU A 73 25.16 12.95 3.64
C LEU A 73 25.11 13.10 5.17
N THR A 74 24.23 12.37 5.87
CA THR A 74 24.14 12.45 7.34
C THR A 74 25.43 12.01 8.05
N LYS A 75 26.14 11.00 7.53
CA LYS A 75 27.33 10.44 8.18
C LYS A 75 28.63 11.18 7.84
N LYS A 76 28.77 11.62 6.59
CA LYS A 76 30.02 12.22 6.08
C LYS A 76 29.96 13.74 5.98
N HIS A 77 28.75 14.30 5.92
CA HIS A 77 28.52 15.73 5.75
C HIS A 77 27.49 16.30 6.76
N PRO A 78 27.62 16.00 8.08
CA PRO A 78 26.66 16.49 9.07
C PRO A 78 26.60 18.03 9.16
N SER A 79 27.69 18.71 8.81
CA SER A 79 27.75 20.18 8.79
C SER A 79 26.98 20.82 7.64
N HIS A 80 26.82 20.09 6.52
CA HIS A 80 26.19 20.61 5.29
C HIS A 80 24.81 20.01 5.02
N TYR A 81 24.48 18.87 5.63
CA TYR A 81 23.20 18.20 5.47
C TYR A 81 22.54 17.96 6.82
N LYS A 82 21.43 18.65 7.05
CA LYS A 82 20.50 18.33 8.14
C LYS A 82 19.33 17.56 7.55
N LYS A 83 19.14 16.33 8.03
CA LYS A 83 18.00 15.51 7.62
C LYS A 83 16.71 16.29 7.96
N PRO A 84 15.82 16.54 6.99
CA PRO A 84 14.55 17.19 7.30
C PRO A 84 13.78 16.34 8.29
N GLU A 85 13.24 16.99 9.32
CA GLU A 85 12.33 16.33 10.26
C GLU A 85 11.14 15.82 9.46
N THR A 86 10.96 14.51 9.43
CA THR A 86 9.80 13.90 8.80
C THR A 86 8.60 14.23 9.67
N ARG A 87 7.89 15.31 9.36
CA ARG A 87 6.52 15.50 9.85
C ARG A 87 5.71 14.35 9.29
N GLN A 88 5.35 13.40 10.16
CA GLN A 88 4.45 12.32 9.81
C GLN A 88 3.11 12.96 9.40
N THR A 89 2.82 13.00 8.10
CA THR A 89 1.56 13.57 7.57
C THR A 89 0.36 12.69 7.87
N THR A 90 0.60 11.44 8.27
CA THR A 90 -0.42 10.44 8.60
C THR A 90 0.03 9.64 9.82
N LEU A 91 -0.65 9.85 10.95
CA LEU A 91 -0.50 9.00 12.13
C LEU A 91 -0.89 7.56 11.72
N ARG A 92 0.11 6.67 11.68
CA ARG A 92 -0.13 5.24 11.47
C ARG A 92 -0.43 4.62 12.81
N PHE A 93 -1.71 4.46 13.12
CA PHE A 93 -2.14 3.77 14.32
C PHE A 93 -1.78 2.29 14.24
N LYS A 94 -1.15 1.77 15.29
CA LYS A 94 -0.84 0.34 15.39
C LYS A 94 -2.16 -0.42 15.62
N PRO A 95 -2.47 -1.47 14.85
CA PRO A 95 -3.66 -2.28 15.11
C PRO A 95 -3.68 -2.87 16.52
N TYR A 96 -4.87 -3.01 17.10
CA TYR A 96 -5.02 -3.73 18.37
C TYR A 96 -4.51 -5.17 18.26
N SER A 97 -4.00 -5.69 19.39
CA SER A 97 -3.78 -7.12 19.55
C SER A 97 -5.13 -7.85 19.58
N PRO A 98 -5.17 -9.16 19.24
CA PRO A 98 -6.40 -9.95 19.26
C PRO A 98 -7.15 -9.89 20.60
N SER A 99 -6.44 -9.86 21.73
CA SER A 99 -7.04 -9.77 23.07
C SER A 99 -7.77 -8.44 23.30
N LYS A 100 -7.29 -7.34 22.71
CA LYS A 100 -7.91 -6.01 22.83
C LYS A 100 -9.03 -5.80 21.82
N SER A 101 -8.93 -6.37 20.62
CA SER A 101 -9.97 -6.25 19.59
C SER A 101 -11.16 -7.17 19.85
N LYS A 102 -10.94 -8.33 20.48
CA LYS A 102 -11.99 -9.32 20.78
C LYS A 102 -13.25 -8.71 21.43
N PRO A 103 -13.20 -7.96 22.54
CA PRO A 103 -14.42 -7.40 23.15
C PRO A 103 -15.18 -6.44 22.24
N ILE A 104 -14.47 -5.71 21.37
CA ILE A 104 -15.07 -4.82 20.37
C ILE A 104 -15.80 -5.64 19.31
N THR A 105 -15.15 -6.71 18.82
CA THR A 105 -15.74 -7.63 17.86
C THR A 105 -16.93 -8.37 18.44
N ASP A 106 -16.87 -8.79 19.70
CA ASP A 106 -17.97 -9.46 20.38
C ASP A 106 -19.19 -8.51 20.50
N SER A 107 -18.96 -7.23 20.82
CA SER A 107 -20.01 -6.20 20.84
C SER A 107 -20.61 -5.96 19.44
N LEU A 108 -19.77 -5.96 18.39
CA LEU A 108 -20.23 -5.85 17.01
C LEU A 108 -21.10 -7.05 16.61
N VAL A 109 -20.76 -8.26 17.05
CA VAL A 109 -21.56 -9.46 16.82
C VAL A 109 -22.91 -9.35 17.53
N ASP A 110 -22.93 -8.85 18.77
CA ASP A 110 -24.16 -8.63 19.52
C ASP A 110 -25.06 -7.57 18.90
N PHE A 111 -24.49 -6.47 18.39
CA PHE A 111 -25.22 -5.47 17.59
C PHE A 111 -25.87 -6.12 16.36
N VAL A 112 -25.10 -6.89 15.58
CA VAL A 112 -25.62 -7.58 14.40
C VAL A 112 -26.73 -8.58 14.77
N ALA A 113 -26.59 -9.29 15.88
CA ALA A 113 -27.56 -10.27 16.35
C ALA A 113 -28.86 -9.62 16.84
N THR A 114 -28.75 -8.54 17.61
CA THR A 114 -29.89 -7.90 18.27
C THR A 114 -30.71 -7.09 17.28
N ASP A 115 -30.03 -6.35 16.40
CA ASP A 115 -30.67 -5.47 15.41
C ASP A 115 -30.92 -6.17 14.06
N LEU A 116 -30.77 -7.51 14.02
CA LEU A 116 -30.96 -8.36 12.83
C LEU A 116 -30.25 -7.81 11.57
N GLN A 117 -29.06 -7.24 11.76
CA GLN A 117 -28.34 -6.60 10.67
C GLN A 117 -27.75 -7.63 9.71
N PRO A 118 -27.68 -7.33 8.41
CA PRO A 118 -26.96 -8.19 7.49
C PRO A 118 -25.46 -8.14 7.79
N PHE A 119 -24.76 -9.28 7.66
CA PHE A 119 -23.30 -9.33 7.85
C PHE A 119 -22.53 -8.46 6.84
N THR A 120 -23.17 -7.98 5.76
CA THR A 120 -22.60 -7.05 4.80
C THR A 120 -22.42 -5.64 5.35
N ILE A 121 -22.96 -5.31 6.53
CA ILE A 121 -22.81 -3.99 7.16
C ILE A 121 -21.33 -3.60 7.31
N VAL A 122 -20.45 -4.57 7.57
CA VAL A 122 -19.01 -4.33 7.70
C VAL A 122 -18.30 -4.06 6.38
N GLU A 123 -18.98 -4.24 5.24
CA GLU A 123 -18.45 -3.93 3.92
C GLU A 123 -18.84 -2.52 3.45
N ASN A 124 -19.86 -1.93 4.07
CA ASN A 124 -20.35 -0.59 3.76
C ASN A 124 -19.24 0.47 4.00
N PRO A 125 -18.97 1.34 3.02
CA PRO A 125 -17.88 2.32 3.10
C PRO A 125 -18.09 3.37 4.20
N GLU A 126 -19.32 3.85 4.39
CA GLU A 126 -19.66 4.83 5.42
C GLU A 126 -19.55 4.24 6.82
N PHE A 127 -19.96 2.99 6.99
CA PHE A 127 -19.78 2.27 8.25
C PHE A 127 -18.29 2.07 8.57
N LYS A 128 -17.47 1.65 7.59
CA LYS A 128 -16.01 1.55 7.76
C LYS A 128 -15.38 2.88 8.15
N LEU A 129 -15.80 3.97 7.50
CA LEU A 129 -15.31 5.31 7.79
C LEU A 129 -15.69 5.75 9.21
N LEU A 130 -16.94 5.52 9.62
CA LEU A 130 -17.41 5.81 10.97
C LEU A 130 -16.57 5.06 12.02
N ILE A 131 -16.40 3.73 11.86
CA ILE A 131 -15.62 2.93 12.79
C ILE A 131 -14.15 3.36 12.83
N ASN A 132 -13.56 3.69 11.68
CA ASN A 132 -12.19 4.17 11.61
C ASN A 132 -12.01 5.52 12.34
N LYS A 133 -12.97 6.45 12.19
CA LYS A 133 -12.97 7.73 12.90
C LYS A 133 -13.16 7.56 14.41
N LEU A 134 -14.03 6.66 14.84
CA LEU A 134 -14.28 6.39 16.26
C LEU A 134 -13.10 5.67 16.92
N ASN A 135 -12.50 4.70 16.23
CA ASN A 135 -11.42 3.90 16.78
C ASN A 135 -10.44 3.44 15.69
N PRO A 136 -9.41 4.24 15.36
CA PRO A 136 -8.52 3.95 14.24
C PRO A 136 -7.58 2.77 14.47
N HIS A 137 -7.47 2.27 15.70
CA HIS A 137 -6.67 1.09 16.05
C HIS A 137 -7.44 -0.22 15.83
N TYR A 138 -8.78 -0.17 15.74
CA TYR A 138 -9.61 -1.34 15.51
C TYR A 138 -9.72 -1.64 14.01
N ILE A 139 -9.39 -2.88 13.64
CA ILE A 139 -9.60 -3.37 12.28
C ILE A 139 -10.93 -4.10 12.26
N LEU A 140 -11.84 -3.57 11.43
CA LEU A 140 -13.14 -4.17 11.23
C LEU A 140 -12.99 -5.57 10.58
N PRO A 141 -13.64 -6.63 11.11
CA PRO A 141 -13.57 -7.95 10.51
C PRO A 141 -14.27 -7.95 9.15
N CYS A 142 -13.87 -8.87 8.27
CA CYS A 142 -14.62 -9.12 7.05
C CYS A 142 -15.93 -9.87 7.37
N ARG A 143 -16.88 -9.84 6.41
CA ARG A 143 -18.18 -10.50 6.52
C ARG A 143 -18.09 -11.97 6.95
N GLN A 144 -17.14 -12.71 6.39
CA GLN A 144 -16.95 -14.13 6.67
C GLN A 144 -16.52 -14.35 8.13
N THR A 145 -15.52 -13.61 8.59
CA THR A 145 -15.06 -13.67 9.99
C THR A 145 -16.16 -13.27 10.97
N LEU A 146 -16.95 -12.25 10.63
CA LEU A 146 -18.07 -11.83 11.47
C LEU A 146 -19.14 -12.93 11.59
N LYS A 147 -19.44 -13.61 10.48
CA LYS A 147 -20.36 -14.75 10.46
C LYS A 147 -19.84 -15.93 11.30
N GLU A 148 -18.55 -16.24 11.20
CA GLU A 148 -17.92 -17.29 12.01
C GLU A 148 -18.02 -16.98 13.51
N LYS A 149 -17.66 -15.75 13.90
CA LYS A 149 -17.79 -15.26 15.28
C LYS A 149 -19.23 -15.33 15.79
N PHE A 150 -20.19 -14.96 14.96
CA PHE A 150 -21.61 -15.07 15.29
C PHE A 150 -22.01 -16.53 15.58
N ILE A 151 -21.60 -17.47 14.72
CA ILE A 151 -21.88 -18.89 14.89
C ILE A 151 -21.21 -19.44 16.16
N GLU A 152 -19.96 -19.07 16.44
CA GLU A 152 -19.25 -19.43 17.68
C GLU A 152 -20.02 -18.95 18.91
N ASN A 153 -20.42 -17.67 18.94
CA ASN A 153 -21.17 -17.10 20.04
C ASN A 153 -22.52 -17.82 20.25
N TYR A 154 -23.23 -18.14 19.17
CA TYR A 154 -24.47 -18.90 19.24
C TYR A 154 -24.27 -20.32 19.83
N LYS A 155 -23.25 -21.05 19.34
CA LYS A 155 -22.90 -22.39 19.86
C LYS A 155 -22.56 -22.36 21.34
N MET A 156 -21.77 -21.37 21.77
CA MET A 156 -21.38 -21.21 23.17
C MET A 156 -22.59 -20.94 24.07
N ARG A 157 -23.53 -20.07 23.65
CA ARG A 157 -24.76 -19.80 24.38
C ARG A 157 -25.65 -21.03 24.46
N LYS A 158 -25.85 -21.76 23.36
CA LYS A 158 -26.61 -23.01 23.32
C LYS A 158 -26.04 -24.07 24.28
N ASN A 159 -24.72 -24.28 24.26
CA ASN A 159 -24.06 -25.25 25.13
C ASN A 159 -24.17 -24.87 26.62
N LYS A 160 -24.13 -23.56 26.93
CA LYS A 160 -24.30 -23.08 28.31
C LYS A 160 -25.72 -23.32 28.81
N SER A 161 -26.75 -23.04 28.01
CA SER A 161 -28.14 -23.32 28.35
C SER A 161 -28.40 -24.83 28.50
N GLN A 162 -27.81 -25.67 27.65
CA GLN A 162 -27.94 -27.14 27.76
C GLN A 162 -27.27 -27.71 29.01
N LYS A 163 -26.14 -27.15 29.46
CA LYS A 163 -25.49 -27.58 30.72
C LYS A 163 -26.30 -27.22 31.96
N ILE A 164 -27.02 -26.10 31.95
CA ILE A 164 -27.87 -25.68 33.07
C ILE A 164 -29.06 -26.64 33.22
N VAL A 165 -29.68 -27.04 32.11
CA VAL A 165 -30.88 -27.91 32.12
C VAL A 165 -30.57 -29.36 32.53
N ILE A 166 -29.31 -29.81 32.53
CA ILE A 166 -28.91 -31.18 32.91
C ILE A 166 -28.49 -31.27 34.39
N LEU A 167 -28.39 -30.14 35.09
CA LEU A 167 -27.93 -30.07 36.50
C LEU A 167 -29.07 -29.86 37.52
N GLU A 168 -30.33 -29.89 37.08
CA GLU A 168 -31.55 -29.90 37.91
C GLU A 168 -32.25 -31.27 37.83
#